data_AF-A0A100W2Q3-F1
#
_entry.id   AF-A0A100W2Q3-F1
#
_cell.length_a   1.000
_cell.length_b   1.000
_cell.length_c   1.000
_cell.angle_alpha   90.00
_cell.angle_beta   90.00
_cell.angle_gamma   90.00
#
_symmetry.space_group_name_H-M   'P 1'
#
loop_
_entity.id
_entity.type
_entity.pdbx_description
1 polymer ?
#
loop_
_entity_poly.entity_id
_entity_poly.type
_entity_poly.pdbx_seq_one_letter_code
_entity_poly.pdbx_strand_id
1 'polypeptide(L)' 'MAETPEADDTKAKFREALERKKAQATGGSAHKDGGNKQPRAHGPVENRREFRRKSG' A
#
# COMPACT_ATOMS: atom_id res chain seq x y z
N MET A 1 5.77 -39.28 -8.30
CA MET A 1 5.18 -38.84 -7.02
C MET A 1 3.71 -38.69 -7.29
N ALA A 2 2.89 -39.67 -6.89
CA ALA A 2 1.46 -39.62 -7.14
C ALA A 2 0.87 -38.54 -6.23
N GLU A 3 0.41 -37.47 -6.87
CA GLU A 3 -0.29 -36.40 -6.21
C GLU A 3 -1.63 -36.96 -5.72
N THR A 4 -1.97 -36.69 -4.46
CA THR A 4 -3.27 -37.12 -3.91
C THR A 4 -4.37 -36.29 -4.57
N PRO A 5 -5.59 -36.83 -4.76
CA PRO A 5 -6.67 -36.10 -5.43
C PRO A 5 -6.97 -34.74 -4.77
N GLU A 6 -6.84 -34.65 -3.44
CA GLU A 6 -6.94 -33.39 -2.68
C GLU A 6 -5.84 -32.36 -3.04
N ALA A 7 -4.63 -32.83 -3.33
CA ALA A 7 -3.53 -31.96 -3.76
C ALA A 7 -3.76 -31.43 -5.19
N ASP A 8 -4.32 -32.26 -6.07
CA ASP A 8 -4.69 -31.82 -7.43
C ASP A 8 -5.81 -30.76 -7.41
N ASP A 9 -6.84 -30.98 -6.59
CA ASP A 9 -7.95 -30.04 -6.43
C ASP A 9 -7.49 -28.70 -5.83
N THR A 10 -6.60 -28.75 -4.84
CA THR A 10 -6.03 -27.52 -4.26
C THR A 10 -5.16 -26.79 -5.26
N LYS A 11 -4.35 -27.47 -6.08
CA LYS A 11 -3.59 -26.83 -7.15
C LYS A 11 -4.47 -26.25 -8.24
N ALA A 12 -5.57 -26.90 -8.61
CA ALA A 12 -6.53 -26.37 -9.58
C ALA A 12 -7.14 -25.05 -9.09
N LYS A 13 -7.65 -25.02 -7.85
CA LYS A 13 -8.19 -23.81 -7.20
C LYS A 13 -7.14 -22.69 -7.10
N PHE A 14 -5.89 -23.04 -6.80
CA PHE A 14 -4.81 -22.06 -6.69
C PHE A 14 -4.48 -21.41 -8.04
N ARG A 15 -4.46 -22.19 -9.12
CA ARG A 15 -4.26 -21.67 -10.48
C ARG A 15 -5.38 -20.72 -10.87
N GLU A 16 -6.63 -21.11 -10.65
CA GLU A 16 -7.81 -20.29 -10.96
C GLU A 16 -7.82 -18.97 -10.18
N ALA A 17 -7.52 -19.01 -8.88
CA ALA A 17 -7.40 -17.80 -8.06
C ALA A 17 -6.28 -16.87 -8.53
N LEU A 18 -5.15 -17.44 -8.97
CA LEU A 18 -4.01 -16.69 -9.48
C LEU A 18 -4.35 -15.98 -10.79
N GLU A 19 -5.03 -16.66 -11.72
CA GLU A 19 -5.51 -16.08 -12.97
C GLU A 19 -6.52 -14.95 -12.73
N ARG A 20 -7.50 -15.16 -11.83
CA ARG A 20 -8.46 -14.13 -11.41
C ARG A 20 -7.74 -12.89 -10.85
N LYS A 21 -6.73 -13.08 -10.00
CA LYS A 21 -5.93 -11.98 -9.43
C LYS A 21 -5.16 -11.22 -10.52
N LYS A 22 -4.54 -11.93 -11.48
CA LYS A 22 -3.84 -11.31 -12.61
C LYS A 22 -4.79 -10.51 -13.50
N ALA A 23 -5.98 -11.04 -13.77
CA ALA A 23 -7.01 -10.37 -14.57
C ALA A 23 -7.58 -9.12 -13.87
N GLN A 24 -7.67 -9.13 -12.53
CA GLN A 24 -8.14 -7.98 -11.74
C GLN A 24 -7.04 -6.94 -11.48
N ALA A 25 -5.76 -7.33 -11.56
CA ALA A 25 -4.63 -6.43 -11.33
C ALA A 25 -4.47 -5.37 -12.45
N THR A 26 -5.05 -5.59 -13.63
CA THR A 26 -5.00 -4.64 -14.76
C THR A 26 -6.12 -3.60 -14.75
N GLY A 27 -7.13 -3.73 -13.88
CA GLY A 27 -8.31 -2.85 -13.84
C GLY A 27 -8.25 -1.71 -12.81
N GLY A 28 -7.27 -1.71 -11.92
CA GLY A 28 -7.06 -0.58 -11.01
C GLY A 28 -6.48 0.59 -11.78
N SER A 29 -7.28 1.65 -12.01
CA SER A 29 -6.78 2.92 -12.52
C SER A 29 -5.49 3.27 -11.76
N ALA A 30 -4.38 3.42 -12.48
CA ALA A 30 -3.18 3.98 -11.88
C ALA A 30 -3.62 5.34 -11.33
N HIS A 31 -3.61 5.50 -10.01
CA HIS A 31 -4.01 6.75 -9.34
C HIS A 31 -3.00 7.85 -9.66
N LYS A 32 -3.02 8.32 -10.91
CA LYS A 32 -2.23 9.41 -11.46
C LYS A 32 -2.81 10.77 -11.03
N ASP A 33 -4.09 10.76 -10.63
CA ASP A 33 -4.80 11.90 -10.04
C ASP A 33 -4.39 12.15 -8.58
N GLY A 34 -3.74 11.16 -7.96
CA GLY A 34 -3.02 11.33 -6.71
C GLY A 34 -1.68 12.01 -6.96
N GLY A 35 -1.70 13.25 -7.48
CA GLY A 35 -0.52 14.10 -7.54
C GLY A 35 0.23 14.04 -6.22
N ASN A 36 1.56 13.95 -6.31
CA ASN A 36 2.51 13.72 -5.23
C ASN A 36 1.96 14.24 -3.90
N LYS A 37 1.37 13.37 -3.06
CA LYS A 37 0.93 13.72 -1.71
C LYS A 37 2.19 13.98 -0.89
N GLN A 38 2.86 15.09 -1.15
CA GLN A 38 3.80 15.67 -0.22
C GLN A 38 2.92 16.40 0.80
N PRO A 39 2.70 15.84 2.00
CA PRO A 39 2.05 16.59 3.05
C PRO A 39 2.95 17.80 3.30
N ARG A 40 2.50 18.97 2.85
CA ARG A 40 2.98 20.31 3.20
C ARG A 40 4.34 20.29 3.92
N ALA A 41 5.43 20.54 3.18
CA ALA A 41 6.65 21.06 3.80
C ALA A 41 6.21 22.25 4.65
N HIS A 42 6.36 22.13 5.97
CA HIS A 42 5.70 22.97 6.96
C HIS A 42 5.70 24.45 6.54
N GLY A 43 4.52 25.09 6.56
CA GLY A 43 4.37 26.51 6.25
C GLY A 43 5.21 27.40 7.19
N PRO A 44 5.37 28.69 6.87
CA PRO A 44 6.19 29.60 7.67
C PRO A 44 5.77 29.53 9.14
N VAL A 45 6.75 29.34 10.03
CA VAL A 45 6.53 29.24 11.48
C VAL A 45 6.21 30.64 12.01
N GLU A 46 4.94 31.01 11.95
CA GLU A 46 4.47 32.31 12.44
C GLU A 46 4.34 32.34 13.98
N ASN A 47 4.37 31.18 14.65
CA ASN A 47 4.08 31.08 16.08
C ASN A 47 5.06 30.14 16.82
N ARG A 48 6.35 30.50 16.88
CA ARG A 48 7.31 29.81 17.75
C ARG A 48 7.25 30.40 19.16
N ARG A 49 6.67 29.66 20.11
CA ARG A 49 6.75 30.02 21.54
C ARG A 49 8.11 29.62 22.08
N GLU A 50 8.92 30.59 22.46
CA GLU A 50 10.19 30.36 23.12
C GLU A 50 9.99 30.31 24.64
N PHE A 51 10.35 29.20 25.26
CA PHE A 51 10.35 29.09 26.71
C PHE A 51 11.67 29.61 27.25
N ARG A 52 11.62 30.73 27.98
CA ARG A 52 12.78 31.20 28.74
C ARG A 52 13.12 30.15 29.80
N ARG A 53 14.21 29.42 29.56
CA ARG A 53 14.79 28.57 30.60
C ARG A 53 15.22 29.45 31.76
N LYS A 54 14.93 29.00 32.97
CA LYS A 54 15.33 29.69 34.20
C LYS A 54 16.86 29.89 34.13
N SER A 55 17.26 31.15 34.08
CA SER A 55 18.64 31.59 33.95
C SER A 55 19.28 31.57 35.33
N GLY A 56 20.53 31.10 35.42
CA GLY A 56 21.35 31.19 36.63
C GLY A 56 21.13 30.05 37.60
#